data_AF-G7VF30-F1
#
_entry.id   AF-G7VF30-F1
#
_cell.length_a   1.000
_cell.length_b   1.000
_cell.length_c   1.000
_cell.angle_alpha   90.00
_cell.angle_beta   90.00
_cell.angle_gamma   90.00
#
_symmetry.space_group_name_H-M   'P 1'
#
loop_
_entity.id
_entity.type
_entity.pdbx_description
1 polymer ?
#
loop_
_entity_poly.entity_id
_entity_poly.type
_entity_poly.pdbx_seq_one_letter_code
_entity_poly.pdbx_strand_id
1 'polypeptide(L)'
;MRTAVLLIAVVAVVFVAIYASGYLQPQAPEPPIGELEELRLFITPENGTKTSRWELCGMKIYGKGAYYKKGDIITSPIKDIEELPEKIRKDYSDPVRAYVAGGIRADKDGYIYSIYFHRPEGGAGLASTSVLIEEHNVTAIGSGGVESATLRVRGVEYSFWLGTVEKVTSRNATVYIVCGIDKEKVEKRLGEIRNELVGKK
;
A
#
# COMPACT_ATOMS: atom_id res chain seq x y z
N MET A 1 -62.46 -14.99 -26.92
CA MET A 1 -62.18 -13.68 -26.28
C MET A 1 -61.54 -13.78 -24.90
N ARG A 2 -61.89 -14.75 -24.04
CA ARG A 2 -61.36 -14.84 -22.65
C ARG A 2 -59.88 -15.29 -22.55
N THR A 3 -59.38 -16.09 -23.48
CA THR A 3 -58.00 -16.61 -23.47
C THR A 3 -56.94 -15.60 -23.91
N ALA A 4 -57.25 -14.72 -24.86
CA ALA A 4 -56.32 -13.69 -25.34
C ALA A 4 -56.06 -12.59 -24.28
N VAL A 5 -57.09 -12.22 -23.51
CA VAL A 5 -56.96 -11.23 -22.42
C VAL A 5 -56.08 -11.76 -21.29
N LEU A 6 -56.19 -13.05 -20.98
CA LEU A 6 -55.39 -13.70 -19.94
C LEU A 6 -53.89 -13.75 -20.32
N LEU A 7 -53.60 -14.01 -21.59
CA LEU A 7 -52.23 -14.08 -22.12
C LEU A 7 -51.54 -12.71 -22.07
N ILE A 8 -52.25 -11.63 -22.43
CA ILE A 8 -51.72 -10.26 -22.37
C ILE A 8 -51.46 -9.85 -20.92
N ALA A 9 -52.35 -10.21 -19.99
CA ALA A 9 -52.16 -9.93 -18.57
C ALA A 9 -50.93 -10.65 -17.98
N VAL A 10 -50.72 -11.93 -18.32
CA VAL A 10 -49.55 -12.69 -17.86
C VAL A 10 -48.24 -12.11 -18.41
N VAL A 11 -48.21 -11.75 -19.70
CA VAL A 11 -47.01 -11.13 -20.31
C VAL A 11 -46.69 -9.79 -19.67
N ALA A 12 -47.69 -8.96 -19.37
CA ALA A 12 -47.48 -7.68 -18.70
C ALA A 12 -46.92 -7.84 -17.28
N VAL A 13 -47.43 -8.82 -16.51
CA VAL A 13 -46.93 -9.09 -15.14
C VAL A 13 -45.49 -9.61 -15.16
N VAL A 14 -45.16 -10.50 -16.12
CA VAL A 14 -43.79 -11.00 -16.28
C VAL A 14 -42.84 -9.88 -16.70
N PHE A 15 -43.25 -9.00 -17.61
CA PHE A 15 -42.43 -7.85 -18.00
C PHE A 15 -42.18 -6.89 -16.84
N VAL A 16 -43.20 -6.59 -16.02
CA VAL A 16 -43.05 -5.75 -14.82
C VAL A 16 -42.15 -6.42 -13.77
N ALA A 17 -42.26 -7.74 -13.59
CA ALA A 17 -41.39 -8.49 -12.69
C ALA A 17 -39.92 -8.48 -13.16
N ILE A 18 -39.67 -8.64 -14.46
CA ILE A 18 -38.32 -8.56 -15.05
C ILE A 18 -37.77 -7.13 -14.92
N TYR A 19 -38.58 -6.11 -15.24
CA TYR A 19 -38.18 -4.71 -15.11
C TYR A 19 -37.88 -4.34 -13.65
N ALA A 20 -38.72 -4.76 -12.71
CA ALA A 20 -38.50 -4.55 -11.28
C ALA A 20 -37.26 -5.31 -10.78
N SER A 21 -36.99 -6.52 -11.28
CA SER A 21 -35.79 -7.28 -10.92
C SER A 21 -34.49 -6.65 -11.44
N GLY A 22 -34.53 -5.96 -12.58
CA GLY A 22 -33.39 -5.19 -13.10
C GLY A 22 -33.05 -3.96 -12.25
N TYR A 23 -34.05 -3.31 -11.65
CA TYR A 23 -33.84 -2.19 -10.72
C TYR A 23 -33.41 -2.62 -9.31
N LEU A 24 -33.65 -3.87 -8.94
CA LEU A 24 -33.33 -4.45 -7.64
C LEU A 24 -31.95 -5.12 -7.59
N GLN A 25 -31.14 -5.03 -8.65
CA GLN A 25 -29.73 -5.43 -8.52
C GLN A 25 -29.07 -4.53 -7.47
N PRO A 26 -28.54 -5.10 -6.37
CA PRO A 26 -27.75 -4.33 -5.42
C PRO A 26 -26.61 -3.69 -6.20
N GLN A 27 -26.61 -2.36 -6.29
CA GLN A 27 -25.47 -1.65 -6.87
C GLN A 27 -24.24 -2.12 -6.11
N ALA A 28 -23.25 -2.64 -6.85
CA ALA A 28 -21.98 -3.01 -6.24
C ALA A 28 -21.50 -1.78 -5.45
N PRO A 29 -21.10 -1.94 -4.18
CA PRO A 29 -20.63 -0.81 -3.39
C PRO A 29 -19.54 -0.08 -4.16
N GLU A 30 -19.58 1.25 -4.15
CA GLU A 30 -18.54 2.05 -4.78
C GLU A 30 -17.17 1.60 -4.25
N PRO A 31 -16.16 1.45 -5.12
CA PRO A 31 -14.82 1.11 -4.67
C PRO A 31 -14.36 2.18 -3.68
N PRO A 32 -13.80 1.79 -2.51
CA PRO A 32 -13.21 2.75 -1.57
C PRO A 32 -11.88 3.33 -2.10
N ILE A 33 -11.54 3.05 -3.36
CA ILE A 33 -10.27 3.34 -4.00
C ILE A 33 -10.50 4.50 -4.95
N GLY A 34 -9.83 5.62 -4.69
CA GLY A 34 -9.84 6.76 -5.60
C GLY A 34 -9.23 6.43 -6.96
N GLU A 35 -9.44 7.32 -7.94
CA GLU A 35 -8.81 7.20 -9.25
C GLU A 35 -7.27 7.19 -9.14
N LEU A 36 -6.74 8.00 -8.23
CA LEU A 36 -5.34 8.10 -7.85
C LEU A 36 -5.23 8.71 -6.45
N GLU A 37 -4.44 8.10 -5.58
CA GLU A 37 -4.14 8.60 -4.23
C GLU A 37 -2.63 8.60 -3.98
N GLU A 38 -2.16 9.57 -3.18
CA GLU A 38 -0.73 9.74 -2.85
C GLU A 38 -0.56 9.96 -1.35
N LEU A 39 0.37 9.22 -0.75
CA LEU A 39 0.86 9.42 0.61
C LEU A 39 2.34 9.81 0.57
N ARG A 40 2.66 10.97 1.12
CA ARG A 40 4.03 11.44 1.30
C ARG A 40 4.45 11.33 2.75
N LEU A 41 5.46 10.51 3.01
CA LEU A 41 6.05 10.28 4.33
C LEU A 41 7.37 11.02 4.45
N PHE A 42 7.53 11.82 5.50
CA PHE A 42 8.79 12.45 5.86
C PHE A 42 9.36 11.80 7.12
N ILE A 43 10.52 11.18 6.99
CA ILE A 43 11.15 10.35 8.01
C ILE A 43 12.45 11.02 8.45
N THR A 44 12.55 11.32 9.75
CA THR A 44 13.76 11.83 10.39
C THR A 44 14.25 10.84 11.45
N PRO A 45 15.53 10.87 11.85
CA PRO A 45 16.04 10.14 13.01
C PRO A 45 15.15 10.24 14.26
N GLU A 46 14.67 11.45 14.57
CA GLU A 46 13.88 11.76 15.76
C GLU A 46 12.46 11.17 15.72
N ASN A 47 11.86 11.08 14.54
CA ASN A 47 10.54 10.48 14.34
C ASN A 47 10.63 9.02 13.90
N GLY A 48 11.83 8.54 13.61
CA GLY A 48 12.11 7.21 13.09
C GLY A 48 11.75 6.11 14.09
N THR A 49 11.84 6.33 15.39
CA THR A 49 11.56 5.28 16.40
C THR A 49 10.07 5.09 16.71
N LYS A 50 9.21 5.96 16.18
CA LYS A 50 7.77 5.95 16.45
C LYS A 50 7.03 4.97 15.55
N THR A 51 5.98 4.39 16.11
CA THR A 51 4.98 3.64 15.33
C THR A 51 4.04 4.66 14.68
N SER A 52 3.82 4.52 13.38
CA SER A 52 2.96 5.41 12.60
C SER A 52 1.96 4.59 11.78
N ARG A 53 0.80 5.19 11.48
CA ARG A 53 -0.30 4.53 10.79
C ARG A 53 -0.97 5.47 9.80
N TRP A 54 -1.31 4.93 8.64
CA TRP A 54 -1.98 5.63 7.55
C TRP A 54 -2.97 4.73 6.83
N GLU A 55 -3.81 5.33 6.01
CA GLU A 55 -4.70 4.64 5.08
C GLU A 55 -4.52 5.24 3.68
N LEU A 56 -4.45 4.38 2.66
CA LEU A 56 -4.30 4.78 1.26
C LEU A 56 -4.93 3.71 0.36
N CYS A 57 -5.79 4.10 -0.60
CA CYS A 57 -6.58 3.17 -1.43
C CYS A 57 -7.34 2.12 -0.61
N GLY A 58 -7.89 2.53 0.54
CA GLY A 58 -8.58 1.64 1.49
C GLY A 58 -7.68 0.59 2.17
N MET A 59 -6.35 0.67 1.98
CA MET A 59 -5.38 -0.19 2.66
C MET A 59 -4.84 0.47 3.92
N LYS A 60 -4.66 -0.33 4.97
CA LYS A 60 -3.91 0.11 6.16
C LYS A 60 -2.41 0.02 5.91
N ILE A 61 -1.69 1.07 6.26
CA ILE A 61 -0.24 1.17 6.16
C ILE A 61 0.32 1.40 7.56
N TYR A 62 1.33 0.63 7.93
CA TYR A 62 2.01 0.72 9.21
C TYR A 62 3.47 1.09 8.98
N GLY A 63 4.02 1.96 9.81
CA GLY A 63 5.43 2.34 9.76
C GLY A 63 6.07 2.24 11.12
N LYS A 64 7.32 1.79 11.15
CA LYS A 64 8.13 1.73 12.36
C LYS A 64 9.59 1.86 11.97
N GLY A 65 10.37 2.57 12.76
CA GLY A 65 11.81 2.53 12.63
C GLY A 65 12.51 2.20 13.94
N ALA A 66 13.81 1.96 13.80
CA ALA A 66 14.71 1.58 14.86
C ALA A 66 16.08 2.19 14.59
N TYR A 67 16.77 2.53 15.67
CA TYR A 67 18.17 2.89 15.64
C TYR A 67 19.02 1.62 15.76
N TYR A 68 20.14 1.58 15.05
CA TYR A 68 21.15 0.54 15.18
C TYR A 68 22.53 1.19 15.34
N LYS A 69 23.40 0.53 16.08
CA LYS A 69 24.81 0.90 16.21
C LYS A 69 25.65 0.16 15.18
N LYS A 70 26.82 0.69 14.91
CA LYS A 70 27.87 0.01 14.15
C LYS A 70 28.13 -1.38 14.74
N GLY A 71 28.10 -2.38 13.88
CA GLY A 71 28.29 -3.78 14.23
C GLY A 71 27.00 -4.53 14.55
N ASP A 72 25.88 -3.83 14.78
CA ASP A 72 24.58 -4.45 15.02
C ASP A 72 24.06 -5.16 13.77
N ILE A 73 23.24 -6.18 13.98
CA ILE A 73 22.49 -6.82 12.89
C ILE A 73 21.29 -5.93 12.58
N ILE A 74 21.20 -5.44 11.34
CA ILE A 74 20.07 -4.61 10.92
C ILE A 74 18.85 -5.51 10.74
N THR A 75 17.82 -5.27 11.53
CA THR A 75 16.56 -6.01 11.46
C THR A 75 15.41 -5.05 11.21
N SER A 76 14.39 -5.53 10.49
CA SER A 76 13.18 -4.73 10.30
C SER A 76 12.42 -4.63 11.63
N PRO A 77 12.05 -3.42 12.08
CA PRO A 77 11.26 -3.24 13.31
C PRO A 77 9.75 -3.47 13.09
N ILE A 78 9.33 -4.01 11.94
CA ILE A 78 7.92 -4.32 11.66
C ILE A 78 7.33 -5.20 12.76
N LYS A 79 8.06 -6.21 13.25
CA LYS A 79 7.60 -7.12 14.31
C LYS A 79 7.19 -6.42 15.60
N ASP A 80 7.75 -5.24 15.86
CA ASP A 80 7.53 -4.45 17.09
C ASP A 80 6.32 -3.51 16.97
N ILE A 81 5.56 -3.60 15.88
CA ILE A 81 4.28 -2.90 15.71
C ILE A 81 3.19 -3.74 16.40
N GLU A 82 2.69 -3.23 17.52
CA GLU A 82 1.73 -3.93 18.39
C GLU A 82 0.45 -4.35 17.65
N GLU A 83 0.03 -3.56 16.67
CA GLU A 83 -1.27 -3.70 16.01
C GLU A 83 -1.22 -4.54 14.73
N LEU A 84 -0.07 -5.16 14.46
CA LEU A 84 0.01 -6.16 13.40
C LEU A 84 -0.69 -7.45 13.81
N PRO A 85 -1.41 -8.10 12.88
CA PRO A 85 -1.97 -9.42 13.11
C PRO A 85 -0.89 -10.41 13.56
N GLU A 86 -1.21 -11.31 14.49
CA GLU A 86 -0.25 -12.25 15.06
C GLU A 86 0.42 -13.15 14.01
N LYS A 87 -0.33 -13.55 12.98
CA LYS A 87 0.19 -14.30 11.82
C LYS A 87 1.32 -13.53 11.13
N ILE A 88 1.13 -12.22 10.94
CA ILE A 88 2.13 -11.34 10.33
C ILE A 88 3.34 -11.19 11.26
N ARG A 89 3.13 -10.96 12.56
CA ARG A 89 4.25 -10.86 13.51
C ARG A 89 5.13 -12.11 13.51
N LYS A 90 4.55 -13.30 13.31
CA LYS A 90 5.30 -14.56 13.14
C LYS A 90 6.08 -14.61 11.81
N ASP A 91 5.49 -14.15 10.71
CA ASP A 91 6.20 -14.04 9.42
C ASP A 91 7.38 -13.07 9.51
N TYR A 92 7.35 -12.11 10.45
CA TYR A 92 8.43 -11.16 10.76
C TYR A 92 9.23 -11.47 12.04
N SER A 93 9.04 -12.64 12.67
CA SER A 93 9.62 -12.95 14.00
C SER A 93 11.04 -13.54 13.96
N ASP A 94 11.37 -14.30 12.93
CA ASP A 94 12.77 -14.50 12.58
C ASP A 94 13.32 -13.16 12.10
N PRO A 95 14.62 -12.85 12.21
CA PRO A 95 15.18 -11.63 11.64
C PRO A 95 14.89 -11.68 10.13
N VAL A 96 13.73 -11.15 9.74
CA VAL A 96 13.36 -10.89 8.37
C VAL A 96 14.37 -9.87 7.99
N ARG A 97 15.40 -10.40 7.33
CA ARG A 97 16.51 -9.68 6.73
C ARG A 97 15.83 -8.51 6.08
N ALA A 98 15.90 -7.34 6.72
CA ALA A 98 15.43 -6.15 6.06
C ALA A 98 16.21 -6.17 4.75
N TYR A 99 15.52 -6.11 3.62
CA TYR A 99 16.17 -6.08 2.32
C TYR A 99 16.81 -4.70 2.18
N VAL A 100 17.74 -4.39 3.08
CA VAL A 100 18.53 -3.18 3.07
C VAL A 100 19.69 -3.49 2.15
N ALA A 101 19.76 -2.77 1.04
CA ALA A 101 20.93 -2.79 0.18
C ALA A 101 22.15 -2.37 1.02
N GLY A 102 22.96 -3.32 1.48
CA GLY A 102 24.15 -3.01 2.30
C GLY A 102 24.72 -4.15 3.15
N GLY A 103 23.93 -5.18 3.46
CA GLY A 103 24.41 -6.36 4.20
C GLY A 103 23.76 -6.54 5.58
N ILE A 104 24.10 -7.65 6.24
CA ILE A 104 23.45 -8.14 7.48
C ILE A 104 23.87 -7.30 8.70
N ARG A 105 25.06 -6.69 8.68
CA ARG A 105 25.60 -5.90 9.80
C ARG A 105 25.84 -4.47 9.38
N ALA A 106 25.51 -3.55 10.27
CA ALA A 106 25.77 -2.13 10.10
C ALA A 106 27.27 -1.84 10.14
N ASP A 107 27.79 -1.17 9.13
CA ASP A 107 29.17 -0.67 9.07
C ASP A 107 29.34 0.66 9.83
N LYS A 108 28.23 1.36 10.12
CA LYS A 108 28.15 2.58 10.92
C LYS A 108 26.84 2.68 11.71
N ASP A 109 26.71 3.70 12.55
CA ASP A 109 25.47 4.00 13.27
C ASP A 109 24.41 4.58 12.30
N GLY A 110 23.14 4.28 12.52
CA GLY A 110 22.09 4.83 11.69
C GLY A 110 20.68 4.39 12.06
N TYR A 111 19.75 4.69 11.16
CA TYR A 111 18.32 4.46 11.36
C TYR A 111 17.74 3.67 10.19
N ILE A 112 16.92 2.69 10.51
CA ILE A 112 16.08 1.98 9.54
C ILE A 112 14.62 2.35 9.81
N TYR A 113 13.88 2.69 8.76
CA TYR A 113 12.43 2.84 8.83
C TYR A 113 11.75 1.89 7.86
N SER A 114 10.99 0.94 8.39
CA SER A 114 10.26 -0.04 7.60
C SER A 114 8.78 0.32 7.51
N ILE A 115 8.24 0.16 6.30
CA ILE A 115 6.81 0.37 6.02
C ILE A 115 6.20 -0.98 5.67
N TYR A 116 5.04 -1.28 6.27
CA TYR A 116 4.28 -2.50 6.02
C TYR A 116 2.90 -2.15 5.46
N PHE A 117 2.58 -2.75 4.32
CA PHE A 117 1.26 -2.65 3.67
C PHE A 117 0.39 -3.83 4.10
N HIS A 118 -0.68 -3.55 4.84
CA HIS A 118 -1.59 -4.60 5.31
C HIS A 118 -2.58 -4.99 4.23
N ARG A 119 -2.39 -6.19 3.67
CA ARG A 119 -3.31 -6.82 2.71
C ARG A 119 -4.31 -7.72 3.46
N PRO A 120 -5.62 -7.42 3.47
CA PRO A 120 -6.60 -8.14 4.29
C PRO A 120 -6.74 -9.64 3.98
N GLU A 121 -6.48 -10.06 2.75
CA GLU A 121 -6.70 -11.45 2.29
C GLU A 121 -5.51 -12.39 2.54
N GLY A 122 -4.47 -11.94 3.25
CA GLY A 122 -3.41 -12.83 3.72
C GLY A 122 -2.55 -13.41 2.59
N GLY A 123 -2.02 -12.55 1.72
CA GLY A 123 -0.76 -12.82 1.03
C GLY A 123 0.40 -12.20 1.83
N ALA A 124 1.58 -12.81 1.80
CA ALA A 124 2.79 -12.19 2.33
C ALA A 124 2.88 -10.74 1.82
N GLY A 125 2.92 -9.78 2.75
CA GLY A 125 2.99 -8.36 2.43
C GLY A 125 4.31 -8.05 1.75
N LEU A 126 4.33 -8.13 0.42
CA LEU A 126 5.52 -8.19 -0.43
C LEU A 126 6.23 -6.85 -0.69
N ALA A 127 5.89 -5.78 0.04
CA ALA A 127 6.58 -4.50 -0.10
C ALA A 127 6.95 -3.94 1.28
N SER A 128 7.87 -4.57 2.00
CA SER A 128 8.58 -3.82 3.03
C SER A 128 9.59 -2.92 2.33
N THR A 129 9.28 -1.64 2.10
CA THR A 129 10.37 -0.69 1.86
C THR A 129 11.02 -0.37 3.20
N SER A 130 12.34 -0.38 3.22
CA SER A 130 13.12 0.03 4.37
C SER A 130 14.13 1.06 3.92
N VAL A 131 14.07 2.24 4.53
CA VAL A 131 15.02 3.30 4.21
C VAL A 131 16.10 3.34 5.27
N LEU A 132 17.36 3.34 4.82
CA LEU A 132 18.55 3.45 5.65
C LEU A 132 19.05 4.90 5.66
N ILE A 133 19.12 5.52 6.84
CA ILE A 133 19.62 6.89 7.01
C ILE A 133 20.91 6.82 7.83
N GLU A 134 22.00 7.29 7.24
CA GLU A 134 23.34 7.28 7.84
C GLU A 134 24.02 8.65 7.73
N GLU A 135 24.85 8.98 8.73
CA GLU A 135 25.23 10.37 9.02
C GLU A 135 26.18 11.04 7.99
N HIS A 136 26.64 10.33 6.96
CA HIS A 136 27.65 10.87 6.04
C HIS A 136 27.36 10.71 4.55
N ASN A 137 26.32 9.97 4.14
CA ASN A 137 25.93 9.87 2.72
C ASN A 137 24.64 9.08 2.59
N VAL A 138 23.64 9.64 1.90
CA VAL A 138 22.91 9.00 0.79
C VAL A 138 22.22 10.13 0.00
N THR A 139 22.31 10.18 -1.34
CA THR A 139 21.29 10.80 -2.21
C THR A 139 20.88 9.71 -3.19
N ALA A 140 20.01 8.83 -2.75
CA ALA A 140 19.48 7.74 -3.55
C ALA A 140 18.04 8.08 -3.87
N ILE A 141 17.70 7.95 -5.15
CA ILE A 141 16.32 7.96 -5.60
C ILE A 141 15.99 6.52 -5.98
N GLY A 142 15.31 5.83 -5.08
CA GLY A 142 14.82 4.48 -5.27
C GLY A 142 13.40 4.52 -5.83
N SER A 143 13.03 3.50 -6.60
CA SER A 143 11.66 3.25 -6.98
C SER A 143 11.38 1.77 -6.90
N GLY A 144 10.33 1.41 -6.16
CA GLY A 144 9.72 0.10 -6.35
C GLY A 144 9.13 0.03 -7.76
N GLY A 145 9.01 -1.18 -8.31
CA GLY A 145 8.13 -1.42 -9.44
C GLY A 145 6.68 -1.11 -9.06
N VAL A 146 5.81 -0.97 -10.06
CA VAL A 146 4.36 -0.89 -9.83
C VAL A 146 3.81 -2.30 -9.74
N GLU A 147 3.15 -2.61 -8.63
CA GLU A 147 2.61 -3.93 -8.33
C GLU A 147 1.08 -3.87 -8.23
N SER A 148 0.42 -4.95 -8.61
CA SER A 148 -1.01 -5.12 -8.37
C SER A 148 -1.26 -5.58 -6.93
N ALA A 149 -2.29 -5.03 -6.30
CA ALA A 149 -2.81 -5.48 -5.03
C ALA A 149 -4.34 -5.55 -5.07
N THR A 150 -4.91 -6.34 -4.18
CA THR A 150 -6.35 -6.54 -4.07
C THR A 150 -6.81 -6.19 -2.66
N LEU A 151 -7.98 -5.56 -2.57
CA LEU A 151 -8.64 -5.20 -1.34
C LEU A 151 -10.04 -5.81 -1.37
N ARG A 152 -10.42 -6.53 -0.31
CA ARG A 152 -11.80 -6.99 -0.16
C ARG A 152 -12.57 -6.12 0.80
N VAL A 153 -13.64 -5.50 0.31
CA VAL A 153 -14.55 -4.69 1.12
C VAL A 153 -15.95 -5.25 1.00
N ARG A 154 -16.54 -5.60 2.14
CA ARG A 154 -17.90 -6.16 2.24
C ARG A 154 -18.15 -7.35 1.29
N GLY A 155 -17.14 -8.20 1.13
CA GLY A 155 -17.22 -9.40 0.29
C GLY A 155 -16.87 -9.19 -1.19
N VAL A 156 -16.73 -7.94 -1.65
CA VAL A 156 -16.34 -7.59 -3.02
C VAL A 156 -14.84 -7.32 -3.09
N GLU A 157 -14.18 -7.89 -4.09
CA GLU A 157 -12.75 -7.71 -4.34
C GLU A 157 -12.52 -6.56 -5.33
N TYR A 158 -11.59 -5.67 -4.99
CA TYR A 158 -11.18 -4.53 -5.80
C TYR A 158 -9.68 -4.63 -6.07
N SER A 159 -9.30 -4.53 -7.34
CA SER A 159 -7.90 -4.52 -7.77
C SER A 159 -7.41 -3.09 -7.98
N PHE A 160 -6.17 -2.83 -7.57
CA PHE A 160 -5.50 -1.55 -7.76
C PHE A 160 -4.00 -1.75 -7.92
N TRP A 161 -3.32 -0.68 -8.31
CA TRP A 161 -1.88 -0.63 -8.51
C TRP A 161 -1.24 0.22 -7.43
N LEU A 162 -0.05 -0.17 -6.99
CA LEU A 162 0.72 0.49 -5.94
C LEU A 162 2.17 0.61 -6.38
N GLY A 163 2.79 1.75 -6.14
CA GLY A 163 4.23 1.90 -6.29
C GLY A 163 4.80 2.93 -5.33
N THR A 164 6.13 2.94 -5.21
CA THR A 164 6.84 3.83 -4.30
C THR A 164 8.01 4.51 -4.98
N VAL A 165 8.27 5.76 -4.58
CA VAL A 165 9.49 6.50 -4.92
C VAL A 165 10.05 7.06 -3.62
N GLU A 166 11.34 6.87 -3.38
CA GLU A 166 11.98 7.34 -2.15
C GLU A 166 13.21 8.18 -2.45
N LYS A 167 13.38 9.26 -1.69
CA LYS A 167 14.59 10.08 -1.66
C LYS A 167 15.18 10.02 -0.27
N VAL A 168 16.39 9.49 -0.19
CA VAL A 168 17.13 9.38 1.06
C VAL A 168 18.23 10.42 1.10
N THR A 169 18.38 11.12 2.22
CA THR A 169 19.45 12.08 2.52
C THR A 169 20.24 11.63 3.75
N SER A 170 21.34 12.30 4.09
CA SER A 170 22.11 12.01 5.32
C SER A 170 21.35 12.28 6.63
N ARG A 171 20.22 13.01 6.58
CA ARG A 171 19.48 13.42 7.80
C ARG A 171 17.99 13.07 7.78
N ASN A 172 17.45 12.66 6.63
CA ASN A 172 16.04 12.33 6.49
C ASN A 172 15.81 11.47 5.26
N ALA A 173 14.62 10.88 5.17
CA ALA A 173 14.10 10.27 3.98
C ALA A 173 12.71 10.82 3.67
N THR A 174 12.38 10.92 2.39
CA THR A 174 11.02 11.15 1.91
C THR A 174 10.60 9.93 1.11
N VAL A 175 9.48 9.31 1.47
CA VAL A 175 8.90 8.17 0.74
C VAL A 175 7.54 8.60 0.22
N TYR A 176 7.36 8.49 -1.10
CA TYR A 176 6.09 8.64 -1.78
C TYR A 176 5.51 7.26 -2.04
N ILE A 177 4.24 7.12 -1.74
CA ILE A 177 3.45 5.91 -1.99
C ILE A 177 2.28 6.37 -2.85
N VAL A 178 2.16 5.82 -4.05
CA VAL A 178 1.09 6.16 -4.99
C VAL A 178 0.28 4.91 -5.28
N CYS A 179 -1.04 5.03 -5.28
CA CYS A 179 -1.91 3.96 -5.69
C CYS A 179 -3.10 4.46 -6.50
N GLY A 180 -3.73 3.54 -7.24
CA GLY A 180 -4.92 3.86 -8.05
C GLY A 180 -5.36 2.66 -8.87
N ILE A 181 -6.56 2.77 -9.45
CA ILE A 181 -7.15 1.71 -10.28
C ILE A 181 -6.48 1.58 -11.65
N ASP A 182 -5.85 2.66 -12.13
CA ASP A 182 -5.21 2.75 -13.44
C ASP A 182 -3.69 2.69 -13.31
N LYS A 183 -3.10 1.63 -13.85
CA LYS A 183 -1.65 1.39 -13.80
C LYS A 183 -0.84 2.52 -14.45
N GLU A 184 -1.28 2.99 -15.61
CA GLU A 184 -0.54 3.99 -16.38
C GLU A 184 -0.51 5.34 -15.65
N LYS A 185 -1.61 5.70 -14.98
CA LYS A 185 -1.66 6.89 -14.14
C LYS A 185 -0.72 6.80 -12.93
N VAL A 186 -0.67 5.63 -12.29
CA VAL A 186 0.26 5.39 -11.17
C VAL A 186 1.71 5.48 -11.65
N GLU A 187 2.07 4.80 -12.74
CA GLU A 187 3.42 4.84 -13.32
C GLU A 187 3.83 6.25 -13.74
N LYS A 188 2.93 6.98 -14.40
CA LYS A 188 3.15 8.36 -14.81
C LYS A 188 3.42 9.25 -13.60
N ARG A 189 2.59 9.17 -12.55
CA ARG A 189 2.77 10.00 -11.34
C ARG A 189 4.07 9.69 -10.61
N LEU A 190 4.45 8.40 -10.50
CA LEU A 190 5.74 8.02 -9.93
C LEU A 190 6.91 8.58 -10.75
N GLY A 191 6.78 8.61 -12.09
CA GLY A 191 7.75 9.25 -12.98
C GLY A 191 7.88 10.76 -12.76
N GLU A 192 6.76 11.47 -12.60
CA GLU A 192 6.73 12.90 -12.26
C GLU A 192 7.41 13.18 -10.92
N ILE A 193 7.05 12.45 -9.86
CA ILE A 193 7.68 12.56 -8.54
C ILE A 193 9.18 12.32 -8.63
N ARG A 194 9.61 11.30 -9.39
CA ARG A 194 11.04 11.02 -9.58
C ARG A 194 11.74 12.22 -10.24
N ASN A 195 11.15 12.81 -11.28
CA ASN A 195 11.73 13.97 -11.96
C ASN A 195 11.79 15.20 -11.04
N GLU A 196 10.75 15.45 -10.25
CA GLU A 196 10.71 16.49 -9.22
C GLU A 196 11.85 16.31 -8.20
N LEU A 197 12.11 15.08 -7.76
CA LEU A 197 13.16 14.76 -6.78
C LEU A 197 14.58 14.87 -7.33
N VAL A 198 14.77 14.63 -8.64
CA VAL A 198 16.03 14.81 -9.40
C VAL A 198 16.26 16.29 -9.76
N GLY A 199 15.21 17.13 -9.75
CA GLY A 199 15.28 18.54 -10.15
C GLY A 199 15.19 18.76 -11.66
N LYS A 200 14.70 17.79 -12.44
CA LYS A 200 14.34 17.98 -13.85
C LYS A 200 12.91 18.48 -13.91
N LYS A 201 12.73 19.78 -14.13
CA LYS A 201 11.44 20.39 -14.50
C LYS A 201 11.25 20.32 -16.01
#